data_AF-A0A074RVS3-F1
#
_entry.id   AF-A0A074RVS3-F1
#
_cell.length_a   1.000
_cell.length_b   1.000
_cell.length_c   1.000
_cell.angle_alpha   90.00
_cell.angle_beta   90.00
_cell.angle_gamma   90.00
#
_symmetry.space_group_name_H-M   'P 1'
#
loop_
_entity.id
_entity.type
_entity.pdbx_description
1 polymer ?
#
loop_
_entity_poly.entity_id
_entity_poly.type
_entity_poly.pdbx_seq_one_letter_code
_entity_poly.pdbx_strand_id
1 'polypeptide(L)'
;MIANPVNSTFNVPEQYKSASSASYSFTDDGFWEQYIYRLVAHGTSSCTQGLTIYQHGTYTHGPDGSLLLVPFWQDGRIQILDQCGSDPISLINQTEHIRSWRIMDGPVLRLEGEYYTPVGNMTRVYDTPQMLPTKVLSSWR
;
A
#
# COMPACT_ATOMS: atom_id res chain seq x y z
N MET A 1 -8.24 -1.99 5.38
CA MET A 1 -7.56 -3.27 5.05
C MET A 1 -6.53 -3.52 6.14
N ILE A 2 -6.22 -4.78 6.47
CA ILE A 2 -5.28 -5.08 7.58
C ILE A 2 -4.14 -5.93 7.02
N ALA A 3 -2.90 -5.48 7.18
CA ALA A 3 -1.70 -6.28 6.95
C ALA A 3 -1.08 -6.67 8.29
N ASN A 4 -0.53 -7.88 8.38
CA ASN A 4 0.36 -8.28 9.46
C ASN A 4 1.66 -8.79 8.81
N PRO A 5 2.68 -7.95 8.69
CA PRO A 5 3.93 -8.32 8.03
C PRO A 5 4.76 -9.34 8.83
N VAL A 6 4.55 -9.44 10.14
CA VAL A 6 5.24 -10.42 11.02
C VAL A 6 4.80 -11.84 10.69
N ASN A 7 3.50 -12.04 10.51
CA ASN A 7 2.93 -13.35 10.17
C ASN A 7 2.72 -13.55 8.67
N SER A 8 3.11 -12.57 7.84
CA SER A 8 2.82 -12.56 6.41
C SER A 8 1.35 -12.83 6.13
N THR A 9 0.44 -12.06 6.73
CA THR A 9 -1.00 -12.20 6.47
C THR A 9 -1.62 -10.89 6.03
N PHE A 10 -2.64 -11.01 5.18
CA PHE A 10 -3.44 -9.89 4.70
C PHE A 10 -4.92 -10.22 4.90
N ASN A 11 -5.67 -9.23 5.37
CA ASN A 11 -7.13 -9.27 5.41
C ASN A 11 -7.66 -8.10 4.59
N VAL A 12 -8.08 -8.40 3.37
CA VAL A 12 -8.89 -7.51 2.54
C VAL A 12 -10.36 -7.80 2.88
N PRO A 13 -11.09 -6.86 3.51
CA PRO A 13 -12.50 -7.07 3.80
C PRO A 13 -13.30 -7.33 2.52
N GLU A 14 -14.29 -8.22 2.59
CA GLU A 14 -15.05 -8.70 1.42
C GLU A 14 -15.64 -7.56 0.57
N GLN A 15 -16.13 -6.51 1.24
CA GLN A 15 -16.71 -5.34 0.57
C GLN A 15 -15.72 -4.56 -0.31
N TYR A 16 -14.41 -4.77 -0.14
CA TYR A 16 -13.36 -4.12 -0.94
C TYR A 16 -12.77 -5.04 -2.00
N LYS A 17 -13.22 -6.30 -2.12
CA LYS A 17 -12.69 -7.26 -3.12
C LYS A 17 -13.26 -7.07 -4.53
N SER A 18 -14.34 -6.32 -4.69
CA SER A 18 -14.97 -6.06 -5.99
C SER A 18 -14.39 -4.84 -6.74
N ALA A 19 -13.48 -4.09 -6.11
CA ALA A 19 -12.86 -2.92 -6.70
C ALA A 19 -11.43 -2.72 -6.17
N SER A 20 -10.55 -2.16 -7.02
CA SER A 20 -9.21 -1.77 -6.55
C SER A 20 -9.32 -0.65 -5.51
N SER A 21 -8.49 -0.73 -4.46
CA SER A 21 -8.45 0.26 -3.40
C SER A 21 -7.02 0.43 -2.89
N ALA A 22 -6.74 1.59 -2.32
CA ALA A 22 -5.46 1.86 -1.70
C ALA A 22 -5.61 2.84 -0.54
N SER A 23 -4.71 2.76 0.42
CA SER A 23 -4.61 3.69 1.53
C SER A 23 -3.15 4.01 1.80
N TYR A 24 -2.87 5.28 2.06
CA TYR A 24 -1.57 5.77 2.47
C TYR A 24 -1.73 6.55 3.77
N SER A 25 -0.79 6.37 4.68
CA SER A 25 -0.64 7.13 5.92
C SER A 25 0.73 7.77 5.92
N PHE A 26 0.80 9.05 6.30
CA PHE A 26 2.03 9.81 6.44
C PHE A 26 2.04 10.48 7.81
N THR A 27 3.19 10.48 8.48
CA THR A 27 3.38 11.17 9.76
C THR A 27 4.33 12.35 9.61
N ASP A 28 4.21 13.33 10.49
CA ASP A 28 5.03 14.55 10.46
C ASP A 28 6.51 14.27 10.78
N ASP A 29 6.82 13.14 11.43
CA ASP A 29 8.18 12.68 11.75
C ASP A 29 8.81 11.83 10.63
N GLY A 30 8.18 11.77 9.44
CA GLY A 30 8.81 11.24 8.24
C GLY A 30 8.57 9.75 7.96
N PHE A 31 7.55 9.13 8.55
CA PHE A 31 7.16 7.75 8.25
C PHE A 31 5.98 7.67 7.30
N TRP A 32 5.96 6.62 6.48
CA TRP A 32 4.83 6.28 5.63
C TRP A 32 4.46 4.80 5.76
N GLU A 33 3.18 4.52 5.54
CA GLU A 33 2.65 3.18 5.34
C GLU A 33 1.71 3.21 4.13
N GLN A 34 1.77 2.16 3.32
CA GLN A 34 0.83 1.92 2.23
C GLN A 34 0.21 0.54 2.33
N TYR A 35 -1.05 0.49 1.90
CA TYR A 35 -1.74 -0.75 1.60
C TYR A 35 -2.45 -0.58 0.26
N ILE A 36 -2.23 -1.50 -0.66
CA ILE A 36 -2.83 -1.49 -1.99
C ILE A 36 -3.50 -2.84 -2.21
N TYR A 37 -4.77 -2.83 -2.60
CA TYR A 37 -5.45 -3.95 -3.21
C TYR A 37 -5.76 -3.61 -4.66
N ARG A 38 -5.20 -4.36 -5.60
CA ARG A 38 -5.44 -4.20 -7.02
C ARG A 38 -6.15 -5.42 -7.56
N LEU A 39 -7.34 -5.21 -8.09
CA LEU A 39 -8.08 -6.22 -8.81
C LEU A 39 -7.47 -6.37 -10.21
N VAL A 40 -7.03 -7.58 -10.57
CA VAL A 40 -6.33 -7.85 -11.84
C VAL A 40 -7.31 -8.37 -12.89
N ALA A 41 -8.21 -9.29 -12.51
CA ALA A 41 -9.23 -9.82 -13.40
C ALA A 41 -10.50 -10.24 -12.63
N HIS A 42 -11.65 -9.93 -13.21
CA HIS A 42 -12.93 -10.55 -12.90
C HIS A 42 -13.24 -11.58 -13.99
N GLY A 43 -12.99 -12.85 -13.72
CA GLY A 43 -13.42 -13.93 -14.60
C GLY A 43 -14.92 -14.21 -14.48
N THR A 44 -15.54 -14.70 -15.55
CA THR A 44 -16.85 -15.38 -15.49
C THR A 44 -16.77 -16.76 -14.82
N SER A 45 -15.56 -17.26 -14.58
CA SER A 45 -15.24 -18.39 -13.72
C SER A 45 -14.91 -17.90 -12.30
N SER A 46 -15.13 -18.77 -11.31
CA SER A 46 -14.97 -18.57 -9.85
C SER A 46 -13.54 -18.23 -9.37
N CYS A 47 -12.66 -17.78 -10.25
CA CYS A 47 -11.25 -17.53 -9.99
C CYS A 47 -10.97 -16.01 -10.08
N THR A 48 -11.41 -15.24 -9.08
CA THR A 48 -11.05 -13.82 -9.03
C THR A 48 -9.56 -13.69 -8.74
N GLN A 49 -8.85 -12.87 -9.54
CA GLN A 49 -7.42 -12.61 -9.35
C GLN A 49 -7.17 -11.19 -8.86
N GLY A 50 -6.38 -11.08 -7.80
CA GLY A 50 -6.02 -9.79 -7.19
C GLY A 50 -4.57 -9.76 -6.72
N LEU A 51 -4.13 -8.58 -6.35
CA LEU A 51 -2.81 -8.33 -5.81
C LEU A 51 -2.96 -7.47 -4.56
N THR A 52 -2.36 -7.89 -3.46
CA THR A 52 -2.28 -7.08 -2.25
C THR A 52 -0.83 -6.71 -1.97
N ILE A 53 -0.56 -5.45 -1.68
CA ILE A 53 0.78 -4.94 -1.36
C ILE A 53 0.70 -4.19 -0.04
N TYR A 54 1.64 -4.47 0.85
CA TYR A 54 1.90 -3.70 2.04
C TYR A 54 3.37 -3.31 2.08
N GLN A 55 3.65 -2.03 2.29
CA GLN A 55 4.99 -1.52 2.58
C GLN A 55 4.88 -0.36 3.57
N HIS A 56 5.92 -0.19 4.36
CA HIS A 56 6.06 0.96 5.25
C HIS A 56 7.53 1.27 5.44
N GLY A 57 7.84 2.47 5.90
CA GLY A 57 9.20 2.95 6.08
C GLY A 57 9.23 4.45 6.23
N THR A 58 10.20 5.09 5.57
CA THR A 58 10.41 6.54 5.66
C THR A 58 10.08 7.23 4.36
N TYR A 59 9.67 8.50 4.42
CA TYR A 59 9.55 9.35 3.25
C TYR A 59 10.39 10.62 3.37
N THR A 60 10.82 11.15 2.23
CA THR A 60 11.58 12.40 2.16
C THR A 60 11.04 13.28 1.03
N HIS A 61 11.16 14.60 1.20
CA HIS A 61 10.81 15.58 0.17
C HIS A 61 12.00 15.83 -0.75
N GLY A 62 11.78 15.70 -2.06
CA GLY A 62 12.72 16.12 -3.08
C GLY A 62 12.72 17.66 -3.25
N PRO A 63 13.82 18.24 -3.75
CA PRO A 63 13.93 19.68 -4.01
C PRO A 63 12.97 20.17 -5.10
N ASP A 64 12.45 19.27 -5.93
CA ASP A 64 11.46 19.48 -6.98
C ASP A 64 10.01 19.30 -6.50
N GLY A 65 9.80 19.02 -5.20
CA GLY A 65 8.49 18.78 -4.60
C GLY A 65 8.01 17.33 -4.68
N SER A 66 8.83 16.42 -5.24
CA SER A 66 8.57 14.98 -5.24
C SER A 66 8.63 14.39 -3.82
N LEU A 67 8.10 13.17 -3.65
CA LEU A 67 8.34 12.35 -2.46
C LEU A 67 9.10 11.09 -2.85
N LEU A 68 10.07 10.71 -2.04
CA LEU A 68 10.72 9.41 -2.12
C LEU A 68 10.31 8.56 -0.92
N LEU A 69 9.67 7.42 -1.17
CA LEU A 69 9.20 6.47 -0.15
C LEU A 69 10.15 5.28 -0.08
N VAL A 70 10.93 5.17 1.00
CA VAL A 70 11.99 4.17 1.18
C VAL A 70 11.60 3.15 2.27
N PRO A 71 11.22 1.92 1.89
CA PRO A 71 10.62 0.96 2.81
C PRO A 71 11.64 0.39 3.80
N PHE A 72 11.15 -0.09 4.94
CA PHE A 72 11.86 -1.09 5.72
C PHE A 72 11.87 -2.41 4.97
N TRP A 73 13.02 -2.74 4.39
CA TRP A 73 13.15 -3.82 3.41
C TRP A 73 12.67 -5.19 3.90
N GLN A 74 12.72 -5.45 5.21
CA GLN A 74 12.29 -6.72 5.81
C GLN A 74 10.77 -6.90 5.83
N ASP A 75 10.00 -5.81 5.81
CA ASP A 75 8.58 -5.85 6.20
C ASP A 75 7.61 -5.83 5.03
N GLY A 76 8.07 -5.43 3.85
CA GLY A 76 7.18 -5.36 2.69
C GLY A 76 6.66 -6.73 2.29
N ARG A 77 5.37 -6.84 2.02
CA ARG A 77 4.72 -8.07 1.59
C ARG A 77 3.92 -7.81 0.32
N ILE A 78 3.95 -8.76 -0.60
CA ILE A 78 3.09 -8.81 -1.77
C ILE A 78 2.41 -10.17 -1.82
N GLN A 79 1.08 -10.18 -1.95
CA GLN A 79 0.27 -11.38 -2.07
C GLN A 79 -0.45 -11.40 -3.40
N ILE A 80 -0.26 -12.47 -4.16
CA ILE A 80 -1.11 -12.77 -5.31
C ILE A 80 -2.32 -13.52 -4.76
N LEU A 81 -3.51 -13.01 -5.02
CA LEU A 81 -4.77 -13.63 -4.65
C LEU A 81 -5.26 -14.41 -5.87
N ASP A 82 -5.34 -15.73 -5.74
CA ASP A 82 -5.87 -16.62 -6.76
C ASP A 82 -6.87 -17.58 -6.11
N GLN A 83 -8.16 -17.30 -6.30
CA GLN A 83 -9.26 -18.12 -5.74
C GLN A 83 -9.29 -19.57 -6.24
N CYS A 84 -8.49 -19.92 -7.26
CA CYS A 84 -8.40 -21.26 -7.82
C CYS A 84 -7.03 -21.92 -7.62
N GLY A 85 -6.12 -21.25 -6.91
CA GLY A 85 -4.76 -21.71 -6.69
C GLY A 85 -4.33 -21.53 -5.23
N SER A 86 -3.02 -21.39 -5.04
CA SER A 86 -2.48 -20.89 -3.79
C SER A 86 -2.47 -19.35 -3.80
N ASP A 87 -2.50 -18.75 -2.61
CA ASP A 87 -2.31 -17.30 -2.44
C ASP A 87 -0.86 -17.02 -1.98
N PRO A 88 0.16 -17.13 -2.85
CA PRO A 88 1.55 -16.99 -2.44
C PRO A 88 1.83 -15.59 -1.93
N ILE A 89 2.61 -15.51 -0.87
CA ILE A 89 3.09 -14.26 -0.27
C ILE A 89 4.60 -14.20 -0.42
N SER A 90 5.09 -13.06 -0.90
CA SER A 90 6.52 -12.80 -1.13
C SER A 90 6.95 -11.50 -0.46
N LEU A 91 8.26 -11.39 -0.21
CA LEU A 91 8.90 -10.15 0.23
C LEU A 91 8.90 -9.14 -0.92
N ILE A 92 8.66 -7.86 -0.61
CA ILE A 92 8.85 -6.75 -1.55
C ILE A 92 9.60 -5.60 -0.85
N ASN A 93 10.51 -4.97 -1.59
CA ASN A 93 11.31 -3.84 -1.12
C ASN A 93 11.35 -2.78 -2.24
N GLN A 94 10.18 -2.33 -2.67
CA GLN A 94 10.07 -1.36 -3.76
C GLN A 94 10.15 0.05 -3.19
N THR A 95 11.15 0.81 -3.60
CA THR A 95 11.17 2.26 -3.37
C THR A 95 10.19 2.92 -4.33
N GLU A 96 9.31 3.79 -3.83
CA GLU A 96 8.36 4.54 -4.66
C GLU A 96 8.80 5.99 -4.83
N HIS A 97 8.84 6.44 -6.08
CA HIS A 97 9.06 7.84 -6.42
C HIS A 97 7.72 8.48 -6.80
N ILE A 98 7.20 9.33 -5.92
CA ILE A 98 5.99 10.12 -6.14
C ILE A 98 6.43 11.43 -6.78
N ARG A 99 6.28 11.50 -8.10
CA ARG A 99 6.69 12.66 -8.92
C ARG A 99 5.91 13.92 -8.56
N SER A 100 4.63 13.77 -8.22
CA SER A 100 3.79 14.89 -7.80
C SER A 100 2.72 14.42 -6.81
N TRP A 101 2.34 15.31 -5.90
CA TRP A 101 1.23 15.10 -4.98
C TRP A 101 0.49 16.40 -4.73
N ARG A 102 -0.81 16.30 -4.45
CA ARG A 102 -1.66 17.47 -4.13
C ARG A 102 -2.71 17.11 -3.10
N ILE A 103 -2.96 18.04 -2.19
CA ILE A 103 -4.17 18.08 -1.37
C ILE A 103 -5.11 19.06 -2.07
N MET A 104 -6.30 18.61 -2.46
CA MET A 104 -7.27 19.44 -3.20
C MET A 104 -8.24 20.19 -2.27
N ASP A 105 -9.27 20.85 -2.82
CA ASP A 105 -10.32 21.49 -2.01
C ASP A 105 -11.16 20.41 -1.32
N GLY A 106 -10.89 20.20 -0.03
CA GLY A 106 -11.28 19.02 0.75
C GLY A 106 -10.08 18.10 1.01
N PRO A 107 -10.11 17.21 2.01
CA PRO A 107 -8.92 16.43 2.36
C PRO A 107 -8.72 15.24 1.40
N VAL A 108 -8.50 15.54 0.12
CA VAL A 108 -8.32 14.58 -0.96
C VAL A 108 -6.86 14.61 -1.39
N LEU A 109 -6.16 13.49 -1.19
CA LEU A 109 -4.79 13.27 -1.62
C LEU A 109 -4.79 12.68 -3.02
N ARG A 110 -4.01 13.27 -3.92
CA ARG A 110 -3.67 12.68 -5.22
C ARG A 110 -2.18 12.45 -5.28
N LEU A 111 -1.76 11.26 -5.70
CA LEU A 111 -0.37 10.87 -5.90
C LEU A 111 -0.14 10.53 -7.38
N GLU A 112 1.00 10.92 -7.93
CA GLU A 112 1.42 10.54 -9.28
C GLU A 112 2.82 9.93 -9.21
N GLY A 113 2.91 8.61 -9.46
CA GLY A 113 4.14 7.81 -9.34
C GLY A 113 4.25 6.76 -10.43
N GLU A 114 5.28 5.90 -10.36
CA GLU A 114 5.66 5.01 -11.46
C GLU A 114 5.11 3.58 -11.38
N TYR A 115 5.02 3.00 -10.17
CA TYR A 115 4.75 1.57 -9.99
C TYR A 115 3.30 1.28 -9.60
N TYR A 116 3.06 0.96 -8.33
CA TYR A 116 1.74 0.62 -7.80
C TYR A 116 0.98 1.83 -7.28
N THR A 117 1.56 3.03 -7.40
CA THR A 117 0.96 4.28 -6.96
C THR A 117 -0.44 4.42 -7.57
N PRO A 118 -1.49 4.55 -6.74
CA PRO A 118 -2.86 4.66 -7.23
C PRO A 118 -3.04 5.89 -8.11
N VAL A 119 -3.67 5.71 -9.26
CA VAL A 119 -3.98 6.80 -10.20
C VAL A 119 -5.22 7.61 -9.80
N GLY A 120 -5.91 7.22 -8.72
CA GLY A 120 -7.17 7.80 -8.27
C GLY A 120 -7.00 8.79 -7.11
N ASN A 121 -8.00 9.66 -6.96
CA ASN A 121 -8.12 10.53 -5.79
C ASN A 121 -8.39 9.71 -4.53
N MET A 122 -7.63 9.95 -3.47
CA MET A 122 -7.81 9.30 -2.17
C MET A 122 -8.45 10.25 -1.18
N THR A 123 -9.58 9.86 -0.61
CA THR A 123 -10.27 10.63 0.43
C THR A 123 -9.61 10.39 1.79
N ARG A 124 -9.41 11.44 2.58
CA ARG A 124 -8.98 11.32 3.97
C ARG A 124 -10.05 10.62 4.81
N VAL A 125 -9.62 9.56 5.48
CA VAL A 125 -10.48 8.78 6.38
C VAL A 125 -10.25 9.14 7.85
N TYR A 126 -9.02 9.51 8.22
CA TYR A 126 -8.64 9.87 9.59
C TYR A 126 -7.81 11.15 9.64
N ASP A 127 -7.98 11.92 10.72
CA ASP A 127 -7.14 13.11 10.97
C ASP A 127 -5.76 12.73 11.50
N THR A 128 -5.72 11.77 12.43
CA THR A 128 -4.49 11.20 12.98
C THR A 128 -4.05 10.01 12.13
N PRO A 129 -2.77 9.92 11.72
CA PRO A 129 -2.24 8.78 11.01
C PRO A 129 -2.54 7.48 11.75
N GLN A 130 -3.16 6.52 11.06
CA GLN A 130 -3.36 5.17 11.56
C GLN A 130 -2.42 4.27 10.77
N MET A 131 -1.39 3.77 11.43
CA MET A 131 -0.38 2.88 10.85
C MET A 131 0.21 1.95 11.91
N LEU A 132 0.83 0.86 11.47
CA LEU A 132 1.62 -0.02 12.34
C LEU A 132 2.82 0.74 12.94
N PRO A 133 3.48 0.20 13.99
CA PRO A 133 4.60 0.88 14.61
C PRO A 133 5.69 1.29 13.60
N THR A 134 6.19 2.51 13.72
CA THR A 134 7.17 3.16 12.83
C THR A 134 8.60 2.65 13.04
N LYS A 135 8.77 1.32 12.98
CA LYS A 135 10.03 0.60 13.14
C LYS A 135 9.98 -0.69 12.33
N VAL A 136 11.13 -1.32 12.13
CA VAL A 136 11.17 -2.68 11.57
C VAL A 136 10.33 -3.63 12.45
N LEU A 137 9.37 -4.32 11.83
CA LEU A 137 8.40 -5.18 12.51
C LEU A 137 8.82 -6.65 12.48
N SER A 138 9.46 -7.09 11.40
CA SER A 138 9.92 -8.45 11.23
C SER A 138 11.43 -8.57 11.45
N SER A 139 11.84 -9.57 12.24
CA SER A 139 13.24 -10.00 12.32
C SER A 139 13.47 -11.07 11.27
N TRP A 140 14.42 -10.87 10.36
CA TRP A 140 14.85 -11.92 9.43
C TRP A 140 15.33 -13.15 10.24
N ARG A 141 14.72 -14.32 10.00
CA ARG A 141 15.17 -15.63 10.48
C ARG A 141 15.24 -16.58 9.31
#